data_AF-S4NU78-F1
#
_entry.id   AF-S4NU78-F1
#
_cell.length_a   1.000
_cell.length_b   1.000
_cell.length_c   1.000
_cell.angle_alpha   90.00
_cell.angle_beta   90.00
_cell.angle_gamma   90.00
#
_symmetry.space_group_name_H-M   'P 1'
#
loop_
_entity.id
_entity.type
_entity.pdbx_description
1 polymer ?
#
loop_
_entity_poly.entity_id
_entity_poly.type
_entity_poly.pdbx_seq_one_letter_code
_entity_poly.pdbx_strand_id
1 'polypeptide(L)' 'KEALVAAWKDVLDEKTDTNWALFGYDGLTNDLKYISKGDGGLTELIDDFNSGKIQYAFLKVDVPNGSISK' A
#
# COMPACT_ATOMS: atom_id res chain seq x y z
N LYS A 1 -6.25 10.85 9.91
CA LYS A 1 -6.88 10.50 8.61
C LYS A 1 -6.15 11.13 7.42
N GLU A 2 -5.61 12.34 7.55
CA GLU A 2 -4.84 13.00 6.48
C GLU A 2 -3.66 12.17 5.97
N ALA A 3 -2.85 11.59 6.86
CA ALA A 3 -1.73 10.73 6.47
C ALA A 3 -2.16 9.49 5.66
N LEU A 4 -3.34 8.93 5.94
CA LEU A 4 -3.87 7.78 5.20
C LEU A 4 -4.25 8.18 3.77
N VAL A 5 -4.99 9.28 3.63
CA VAL A 5 -5.38 9.81 2.32
C VAL A 5 -4.16 10.28 1.53
N ALA A 6 -3.18 10.89 2.20
CA ALA A 6 -1.94 11.33 1.58
C ALA A 6 -1.13 10.15 1.03
N ALA A 7 -0.90 9.10 1.83
CA ALA A 7 -0.18 7.91 1.37
C ALA A 7 -0.90 7.19 0.22
N TRP A 8 -2.24 7.10 0.28
CA TRP A 8 -3.02 6.53 -0.81
C TRP A 8 -2.94 7.36 -2.10
N LYS A 9 -3.00 8.70 -1.99
CA LYS A 9 -2.83 9.60 -3.14
C LYS A 9 -1.42 9.54 -3.72
N ASP A 10 -0.42 9.32 -2.88
CA ASP A 10 0.97 9.19 -3.31
C ASP A 10 1.14 7.99 -4.25
N VAL A 11 0.62 6.81 -3.89
CA VAL A 11 0.66 5.61 -4.76
C VAL A 11 -0.06 5.81 -6.10
N LEU A 12 -1.04 6.73 -6.14
CA LEU A 12 -1.75 7.08 -7.37
C LEU A 12 -1.04 8.16 -8.19
N ASP A 13 -0.14 8.94 -7.57
CA ASP A 13 0.59 10.01 -8.23
C ASP A 13 1.76 9.42 -9.00
N GLU A 14 1.64 9.41 -10.32
CA GLU A 14 2.69 8.93 -11.24
C GLU A 14 3.96 9.79 -11.22
N LYS A 15 3.93 10.94 -10.53
CA LYS A 15 5.12 11.76 -10.29
C LYS A 15 5.96 11.27 -9.12
N THR A 16 5.43 10.34 -8.33
CA THR A 16 6.14 9.76 -7.20
C THR A 16 6.51 8.32 -7.53
N ASP A 17 7.68 7.89 -7.07
CA ASP A 17 8.15 6.51 -7.25
C ASP A 17 7.40 5.53 -6.33
N THR A 18 6.61 6.06 -5.38
CA THR A 18 5.79 5.28 -4.45
C THR A 18 4.84 4.37 -5.24
N ASN A 19 5.02 3.06 -5.09
CA ASN A 19 4.16 2.07 -5.75
C ASN A 19 3.33 1.26 -4.75
N TRP A 20 3.60 1.35 -3.45
CA TRP A 20 2.73 0.74 -2.44
C TRP A 20 2.58 1.57 -1.18
N ALA A 21 1.46 1.38 -0.48
CA ALA A 21 1.19 1.90 0.85
C ALA A 21 0.52 0.84 1.73
N LEU A 22 0.94 0.77 2.99
CA LEU A 22 0.44 -0.15 4.01
C LEU A 22 -0.34 0.61 5.08
N PHE A 23 -1.49 0.06 5.41
CA PHE A 23 -2.41 0.58 6.41
C PHE A 23 -2.73 -0.52 7.43
N GLY A 24 -3.04 -0.12 8.66
CA GLY A 24 -3.34 -1.06 9.73
C GLY A 24 -4.10 -0.38 10.87
N TYR A 25 -4.48 -1.17 11.86
CA TYR A 25 -5.21 -0.65 13.02
C TYR A 25 -4.28 -0.27 14.16
N ASP A 26 -4.71 0.71 14.95
CA ASP A 26 -4.04 1.08 16.19
C ASP A 26 -4.70 0.37 17.39
N GLY A 27 -4.02 -0.65 17.90
CA GLY A 27 -4.45 -1.39 19.09
C GLY A 27 -5.81 -2.06 18.92
N LEU A 28 -6.73 -1.78 19.86
CA LEU A 28 -8.09 -2.33 19.90
C LEU A 28 -9.14 -1.41 19.24
N THR A 29 -8.70 -0.36 18.55
CA THR A 29 -9.61 0.58 17.89
C THR A 29 -9.86 0.18 16.43
N ASN A 30 -11.04 0.47 15.92
CA ASN A 30 -11.38 0.28 14.51
C ASN A 30 -10.87 1.44 13.62
N ASP A 31 -9.92 2.22 14.10
CA ASP A 31 -9.34 3.35 13.38
C ASP A 31 -8.17 2.89 12.52
N LEU A 32 -8.37 2.94 11.20
CA LEU A 32 -7.35 2.65 10.21
C LEU A 32 -6.32 3.80 10.15
N LYS A 33 -5.04 3.45 10.27
CA LYS A 33 -3.90 4.35 10.23
C LYS A 33 -2.89 3.95 9.16
N TYR A 34 -2.12 4.95 8.74
CA TYR A 34 -0.94 4.76 7.90
C TYR A 34 0.14 4.02 8.69
N ILE A 35 0.75 3.00 8.07
CA ILE A 35 1.87 2.24 8.62
C ILE A 35 3.16 2.63 7.90
N SER A 36 3.21 2.37 6.59
CA SER A 36 4.41 2.52 5.76
C SER A 36 4.02 2.72 4.29
N LYS A 37 4.96 3.16 3.44
CA LYS A 37 4.85 3.22 1.98
C LYS A 37 6.24 3.09 1.39
N GLY A 38 6.34 2.65 0.15
CA GLY A 38 7.61 2.45 -0.53
C GLY A 38 7.48 2.37 -2.05
N ASP A 39 8.64 2.23 -2.68
CA ASP A 39 8.87 2.18 -4.13
C ASP A 39 9.51 0.85 -4.57
N GLY A 40 9.75 -0.09 -3.65
CA GLY A 40 10.28 -1.43 -3.90
C GLY A 40 9.25 -2.47 -4.35
N GLY A 41 8.00 -2.06 -4.58
CA GLY A 41 6.94 -2.91 -5.12
C GLY A 41 6.48 -4.02 -4.17
N LEU A 42 5.98 -5.12 -4.74
CA LEU A 42 5.40 -6.23 -3.97
C LEU A 42 6.41 -6.87 -3.00
N THR A 43 7.68 -6.95 -3.38
CA THR A 43 8.72 -7.60 -2.55
C THR A 43 8.93 -6.84 -1.25
N GLU A 44 9.15 -5.52 -1.33
CA GLU A 44 9.31 -4.67 -0.15
C GLU A 44 8.03 -4.63 0.70
N LEU A 45 6.86 -4.58 0.05
CA LEU A 45 5.58 -4.63 0.74
C LEU A 45 5.42 -5.90 1.59
N ILE A 46 5.83 -7.07 1.08
CA ILE A 46 5.73 -8.35 1.81
C ILE A 46 6.64 -8.36 3.03
N ASP A 47 7.83 -7.76 2.93
CA ASP A 47 8.78 -7.67 4.05
C ASP A 47 8.23 -6.78 5.18
N ASP A 48 7.50 -5.71 4.84
CA ASP A 48 6.84 -4.82 5.81
C ASP A 48 5.47 -5.34 6.29
N PHE A 49 4.88 -6.31 5.59
CA PHE A 49 3.57 -6.88 5.92
C PHE A 49 3.67 -7.84 7.11
N ASN A 50 2.82 -7.63 8.11
CA ASN A 50 2.74 -8.45 9.30
C ASN A 50 1.45 -9.28 9.30
N SER A 51 1.57 -10.56 8.96
CA SER A 51 0.46 -11.52 8.93
C SER A 51 -0.20 -11.77 10.30
N GLY A 52 0.44 -11.37 11.40
CA GLY A 52 -0.13 -11.42 12.75
C GLY A 52 -1.05 -10.24 13.09
N LYS A 53 -1.21 -9.26 12.19
CA LYS A 53 -2.07 -8.09 12.37
C LYS A 53 -3.04 -7.97 11.21
N ILE A 54 -4.17 -7.31 11.47
CA ILE A 54 -5.08 -6.91 10.39
C ILE A 54 -4.47 -5.69 9.71
N GLN A 55 -4.02 -5.88 8.47
CA GLN A 55 -3.41 -4.86 7.65
C GLN A 55 -3.99 -4.88 6.24
N TYR A 56 -3.95 -3.71 5.60
CA TYR A 56 -4.41 -3.51 4.23
C TYR A 56 -3.28 -2.86 3.45
N ALA A 57 -2.89 -3.49 2.35
CA ALA A 57 -1.91 -2.94 1.44
C ALA A 57 -2.61 -2.44 0.17
N PHE A 58 -2.13 -1.31 -0.34
CA PHE A 58 -2.51 -0.77 -1.64
C PHE A 58 -1.27 -0.73 -2.51
N LEU A 59 -1.25 -1.48 -3.61
CA LEU A 59 -0.10 -1.63 -4.50
C LEU A 59 -0.55 -1.30 -5.94
N LYS A 60 0.20 -0.40 -6.58
CA LYS A 60 0.13 -0.16 -8.03
C LYS A 60 1.06 -1.16 -8.72
N VAL A 61 0.50 -1.92 -9.65
CA VAL A 61 1.26 -2.85 -10.50
C VAL A 61 1.01 -2.47 -11.94
N ASP A 62 2.07 -2.20 -12.68
CA ASP A 62 1.99 -2.04 -14.12
C ASP A 62 1.78 -3.41 -14.74
N VAL A 63 0.58 -3.65 -15.27
CA VAL A 63 0.31 -4.89 -15.97
C VAL A 63 0.86 -4.76 -17.39
N PRO A 64 1.84 -5.58 -17.82
CA PRO A 64 2.29 -5.57 -19.19
C PRO A 64 1.10 -5.94 -20.10
N ASN A 65 0.92 -5.16 -21.17
CA ASN A 65 -0.21 -5.18 -22.12
C ASN A 65 -0.47 -6.51 -22.88
N GLY A 66 -0.07 -7.67 -22.35
CA GLY A 66 -0.13 -8.96 -23.07
C GLY A 66 -0.65 -10.17 -22.30
N SER A 67 -1.11 -10.05 -21.04
CA SER A 67 -1.44 -11.26 -20.25
C SER A 67 -2.77 -11.26 -19.49
N ILE A 68 -3.59 -10.22 -19.62
CA ILE A 68 -5.00 -10.30 -19.17
C ILE A 68 -5.87 -10.73 -20.35
N SER A 69 -5.91 -12.03 -20.64
CA SER A 69 -7.02 -12.60 -21.40
C SER A 69 -8.30 -12.48 -20.54
N LYS A 70 -9.31 -11.81 -21.10
CA LYS A 70 -10.66 -11.61 -20.54
C LYS A 70 -11.33 -12.91 -20.11
#